data_AF-A0A7G6Z138-F1
#
_entry.id   AF-A0A7G6Z138-F1
#
_cell.length_a   1.000
_cell.length_b   1.000
_cell.length_c   1.000
_cell.angle_alpha   90.00
_cell.angle_beta   90.00
_cell.angle_gamma   90.00
#
_symmetry.space_group_name_H-M   'P 1'
#
loop_
_entity.id
_entity.type
_entity.pdbx_description
1 polymer ?
#
loop_
_entity_poly.entity_id
_entity_poly.type
_entity_poly.pdbx_seq_one_letter_code
_entity_poly.pdbx_strand_id
1 'polypeptide(L)'
;MTDYVRPAFAETVFSPRASDPDLGDDPSYADPETYRPVAAVAQALVEHVAREYDVVVDAPLEVPSAHGRWLPEPLSRIVRISPRHPGEVTVWIMVGTEPGVVGVAAGAFSSFAFPFCSCQLCDEPWQHVADGLEEVVLALARDGVRETVEAGRRGQVEWSLSRTRHAWSGRTPTRGVRRAELRRWEDALAGLPDGRWAGWTPRRHDG
;
A
#
# COMPACT_ATOMS: atom_id res chain seq x y z
N MET A 1 -0.44 -13.95 18.75
CA MET A 1 0.03 -13.20 17.58
C MET A 1 1.54 -13.14 17.68
N THR A 2 2.27 -13.78 16.76
CA THR A 2 3.72 -13.69 16.73
C THR A 2 4.13 -12.34 16.14
N ASP A 3 5.22 -11.74 16.62
CA ASP A 3 5.75 -10.52 16.02
C ASP A 3 6.24 -10.79 14.59
N TYR A 4 5.99 -9.85 13.69
CA TYR A 4 6.55 -9.89 12.34
C TYR A 4 8.08 -9.70 12.41
N VAL A 5 8.81 -10.51 11.65
CA VAL A 5 10.28 -10.43 11.52
C VAL A 5 10.61 -10.22 10.05
N ARG A 6 11.28 -9.11 9.75
CA ARG A 6 11.75 -8.79 8.39
C ARG A 6 12.78 -9.83 7.91
N PRO A 7 12.71 -10.28 6.65
CA PRO A 7 13.79 -11.07 6.06
C PRO A 7 15.13 -10.32 6.09
N ALA A 8 16.21 -11.02 6.39
CA ALA A 8 17.55 -10.44 6.35
C ALA A 8 18.08 -10.40 4.91
N PHE A 9 18.66 -9.26 4.52
CA PHE A 9 19.37 -9.09 3.26
C PHE A 9 20.81 -8.67 3.56
N ALA A 10 21.78 -9.13 2.76
CA ALA A 10 23.14 -8.63 2.88
C ALA A 10 23.11 -7.10 2.69
N GLU A 11 23.81 -6.37 3.57
CA GLU A 11 23.98 -4.92 3.39
C GLU A 11 24.73 -4.69 2.07
N THR A 12 24.00 -4.30 1.04
CA THR A 12 24.61 -3.52 -0.03
C THR A 12 24.98 -2.19 0.60
N VAL A 13 26.27 -1.96 0.83
CA VAL A 13 26.80 -0.64 1.16
C VAL A 13 26.37 0.29 0.03
N PHE A 14 25.32 1.05 0.30
CA PHE A 14 24.88 2.10 -0.59
C PHE A 14 25.98 3.16 -0.58
N SER A 15 26.67 3.31 -1.71
CA SER A 15 27.60 4.42 -1.90
C SER A 15 26.80 5.54 -2.56
N PRO A 16 26.57 6.69 -1.88
CA PRO A 16 26.03 7.84 -2.57
C PRO A 16 26.97 8.15 -3.75
N ARG A 17 26.43 8.13 -4.97
CA ARG A 17 27.21 8.61 -6.12
C ARG A 17 27.42 10.11 -5.88
N ALA A 18 28.69 10.54 -5.90
CA ALA A 18 29.02 11.95 -5.92
C ALA A 18 28.19 12.63 -7.01
N SER A 19 27.61 13.79 -6.69
CA SER A 19 26.85 14.62 -7.65
C SER A 19 27.66 14.70 -8.95
N ASP A 20 27.21 14.02 -10.00
CA ASP A 20 27.85 14.11 -11.29
C ASP A 20 27.48 15.49 -11.86
N PRO A 21 28.44 16.41 -12.02
CA PRO A 21 28.16 17.79 -12.44
C PRO A 21 27.70 17.88 -13.90
N ASP A 22 27.70 16.76 -14.64
CA ASP A 22 27.30 16.67 -16.06
C ASP A 22 25.87 16.10 -16.25
N LEU A 23 25.12 15.84 -15.16
CA LEU A 23 23.67 15.64 -15.27
C LEU A 23 23.02 16.96 -15.67
N GLY A 24 22.76 17.13 -16.97
CA GLY A 24 21.82 18.14 -17.46
C GLY A 24 20.42 17.99 -16.83
N ASP A 25 19.47 18.81 -17.26
CA ASP A 25 18.09 18.90 -16.73
C ASP A 25 17.22 17.61 -16.85
N ASP A 26 17.80 16.44 -17.10
CA ASP A 26 17.08 15.17 -17.20
C ASP A 26 16.85 14.56 -15.79
N PRO A 27 15.61 14.25 -15.39
CA PRO A 27 15.35 13.64 -14.09
C PRO A 27 15.91 12.21 -14.08
N SER A 28 17.04 12.04 -13.41
CA SER A 28 17.61 10.71 -13.17
C SER A 28 16.80 9.95 -12.12
N TYR A 29 16.44 8.70 -12.42
CA TYR A 29 15.65 7.80 -11.55
C TYR A 29 16.53 6.78 -10.83
N ALA A 30 16.24 6.48 -9.57
CA ALA A 30 17.01 5.51 -8.78
C ALA A 30 17.04 4.14 -9.47
N ASP A 31 18.17 3.42 -9.39
CA ASP A 31 18.28 2.06 -9.92
C ASP A 31 17.25 1.17 -9.22
N PRO A 32 16.22 0.65 -9.93
CA PRO A 32 15.17 -0.17 -9.35
C PRO A 32 15.69 -1.38 -8.59
N GLU A 33 16.85 -1.92 -8.98
CA GLU A 33 17.43 -3.10 -8.35
C GLU A 33 17.84 -2.88 -6.89
N THR A 34 18.04 -1.62 -6.49
CA THR A 34 18.26 -1.23 -5.09
C THR A 34 17.06 -1.56 -4.21
N TYR A 35 15.85 -1.52 -4.78
CA TYR A 35 14.60 -1.76 -4.07
C TYR A 35 14.12 -3.21 -4.15
N ARG A 36 14.86 -4.11 -4.80
CA ARG A 36 14.53 -5.55 -4.86
C ARG A 36 14.17 -6.16 -3.48
N PRO A 37 14.85 -5.82 -2.36
CA PRO A 37 14.45 -6.31 -1.04
C PRO A 37 13.01 -5.96 -0.63
N VAL A 38 12.46 -4.82 -1.09
CA VAL A 38 11.11 -4.36 -0.75
C VAL A 38 10.04 -5.34 -1.25
N ALA A 39 10.22 -5.91 -2.45
CA ALA A 39 9.28 -6.92 -2.96
C ALA A 39 9.30 -8.22 -2.13
N ALA A 40 10.47 -8.59 -1.60
CA ALA A 40 10.60 -9.75 -0.70
C ALA A 40 10.02 -9.46 0.69
N VAL A 41 10.14 -8.23 1.20
CA VAL A 41 9.43 -7.75 2.40
C VAL A 41 7.91 -7.81 2.21
N ALA A 42 7.40 -7.37 1.06
CA ALA A 42 5.98 -7.45 0.72
C ALA A 42 5.48 -8.90 0.78
N GLN A 43 6.24 -9.85 0.25
CA GLN A 43 5.91 -11.28 0.31
C GLN A 43 5.89 -11.80 1.76
N ALA A 44 6.90 -11.47 2.56
CA ALA A 44 6.96 -11.89 3.96
C ALA A 44 5.79 -11.32 4.79
N LEU A 45 5.37 -10.09 4.50
CA LEU A 45 4.18 -9.49 5.10
C LEU A 45 2.90 -10.25 4.72
N VAL A 46 2.73 -10.62 3.45
CA VAL A 46 1.60 -11.45 3.00
C VAL A 46 1.57 -12.77 3.77
N GLU A 47 2.70 -13.46 3.88
CA GLU A 47 2.80 -14.72 4.62
C GLU A 47 2.51 -14.56 6.11
N HIS A 48 3.02 -13.49 6.71
CA HIS A 48 2.77 -13.17 8.11
C HIS A 48 1.28 -12.94 8.37
N VAL A 49 0.63 -12.06 7.60
CA VAL A 49 -0.79 -11.76 7.85
C VAL A 49 -1.69 -12.93 7.51
N ALA A 50 -1.34 -13.69 6.46
CA ALA A 50 -2.00 -14.93 6.11
C ALA A 50 -1.83 -16.04 7.13
N ARG A 51 -0.93 -15.90 8.12
CA ARG A 51 -0.75 -16.84 9.24
C ARG A 51 -1.46 -16.35 10.50
N GLU A 52 -1.43 -15.05 10.76
CA GLU A 52 -1.90 -14.45 12.02
C GLU A 52 -3.37 -14.00 12.00
N TYR A 53 -3.96 -13.74 10.82
CA TYR A 53 -5.29 -13.13 10.70
C TYR A 53 -6.25 -14.00 9.90
N ASP A 54 -7.55 -13.90 10.20
CA ASP A 54 -8.60 -14.67 9.53
C ASP A 54 -8.95 -14.07 8.17
N VAL A 55 -7.99 -14.22 7.27
CA VAL A 55 -8.04 -13.73 5.90
C VAL A 55 -7.84 -14.87 4.91
N VAL A 56 -8.33 -14.65 3.69
CA VAL A 56 -8.07 -15.46 2.51
C VAL A 56 -7.13 -14.69 1.60
N VAL A 57 -6.07 -15.35 1.13
CA VAL A 57 -5.12 -14.76 0.17
C VAL A 57 -5.29 -15.43 -1.17
N ASP A 58 -5.46 -14.62 -2.22
CA ASP A 58 -5.47 -15.06 -3.61
C ASP A 58 -4.67 -14.12 -4.51
N ALA A 59 -4.50 -14.52 -5.77
CA ALA A 59 -3.69 -13.82 -6.77
C ALA A 59 -4.54 -13.52 -8.02
N PRO A 60 -5.37 -12.46 -7.99
CA PRO A 60 -6.20 -12.09 -9.12
C PRO A 60 -5.35 -11.53 -10.27
N LEU A 61 -5.91 -11.50 -11.47
CA LEU A 61 -5.25 -10.93 -12.65
C LEU A 61 -5.41 -9.42 -12.77
N GLU A 62 -6.41 -8.84 -12.09
CA GLU A 62 -6.75 -7.42 -12.20
C GLU A 62 -7.03 -6.83 -10.81
N VAL A 63 -6.67 -5.55 -10.66
CA VAL A 63 -7.04 -4.73 -9.50
C VAL A 63 -8.35 -3.98 -9.84
N PRO A 64 -9.27 -3.79 -8.89
CA PRO A 64 -10.44 -2.95 -9.11
C PRO A 64 -10.07 -1.58 -9.69
N SER A 65 -10.84 -1.10 -10.68
CA SER A 65 -10.58 0.18 -11.37
C SER A 65 -10.42 1.38 -10.44
N ALA A 66 -11.08 1.32 -9.28
CA ALA A 66 -11.00 2.34 -8.24
C ALA A 66 -9.57 2.60 -7.75
N HIS A 67 -8.70 1.57 -7.81
CA HIS A 67 -7.31 1.64 -7.39
C HIS A 67 -6.34 1.85 -8.57
N GLY A 68 -6.86 1.86 -9.81
CA GLY A 68 -6.07 1.90 -11.04
C GLY A 68 -5.20 3.15 -11.20
N ARG A 69 -5.56 4.26 -10.53
CA ARG A 69 -4.90 5.55 -10.73
C ARG A 69 -3.46 5.62 -10.23
N TRP A 70 -3.08 4.71 -9.33
CA TRP A 70 -1.79 4.75 -8.63
C TRP A 70 -1.05 3.41 -8.69
N LEU A 71 -1.40 2.57 -9.65
CA LEU A 71 -0.75 1.28 -9.84
C LEU A 71 0.65 1.48 -10.42
N PRO A 72 1.65 0.71 -9.94
CA PRO A 72 2.88 0.56 -10.69
C PRO A 72 2.58 -0.23 -11.97
N GLU A 73 2.65 0.40 -13.13
CA GLU A 73 2.48 -0.29 -14.41
C GLU A 73 3.83 -0.36 -15.15
N PRO A 74 4.25 -1.53 -15.65
CA PRO A 74 3.52 -2.81 -15.66
C PRO A 74 3.58 -3.56 -14.32
N LEU A 75 2.57 -4.39 -14.05
CA LEU A 75 2.49 -5.28 -12.88
C LEU A 75 3.03 -6.68 -13.20
N SER A 76 3.86 -7.23 -12.31
CA SER A 76 4.32 -8.62 -12.36
C SER A 76 3.45 -9.54 -11.49
N ARG A 77 2.88 -9.01 -10.41
CA ARG A 77 2.08 -9.80 -9.46
C ARG A 77 1.07 -8.94 -8.72
N ILE A 78 -0.11 -9.49 -8.51
CA ILE A 78 -1.15 -8.93 -7.64
C ILE A 78 -1.47 -9.98 -6.57
N VAL A 79 -1.53 -9.54 -5.32
CA VAL A 79 -2.01 -10.34 -4.19
C VAL A 79 -3.21 -9.61 -3.61
N ARG A 80 -4.31 -10.31 -3.41
CA ARG A 80 -5.47 -9.81 -2.68
C ARG A 80 -5.60 -10.57 -1.37
N ILE A 81 -5.81 -9.81 -0.30
CA ILE A 81 -6.05 -10.28 1.05
C ILE A 81 -7.48 -9.88 1.39
N SER A 82 -8.38 -10.86 1.37
CA SER A 82 -9.79 -10.68 1.66
C SER A 82 -10.11 -11.12 3.08
N PRO A 83 -10.80 -10.27 3.87
CA PRO A 83 -11.24 -10.65 5.20
C PRO A 83 -12.37 -11.67 5.16
N ARG A 84 -12.55 -12.40 6.27
CA ARG A 84 -13.72 -13.28 6.45
C ARG A 84 -14.91 -12.58 7.12
N HIS A 85 -14.69 -11.47 7.80
CA HIS A 85 -15.75 -10.77 8.52
C HIS A 85 -16.19 -9.49 7.79
N PRO A 86 -17.51 -9.22 7.71
CA PRO A 86 -18.01 -7.99 7.11
C PRO A 86 -17.48 -6.73 7.82
N GLY A 87 -17.16 -5.71 7.04
CA GLY A 87 -16.67 -4.42 7.55
C GLY A 87 -15.16 -4.36 7.82
N GLU A 88 -14.45 -5.48 7.71
CA GLU A 88 -12.98 -5.48 7.70
C GLU A 88 -12.42 -5.07 6.33
N VAL A 89 -11.21 -4.54 6.31
CA VAL A 89 -10.58 -4.00 5.10
C VAL A 89 -10.18 -5.12 4.13
N THR A 90 -10.45 -4.97 2.84
CA THR A 90 -9.76 -5.78 1.80
C THR A 90 -8.51 -5.03 1.36
N VAL A 91 -7.39 -5.75 1.22
CA VAL A 91 -6.10 -5.18 0.82
C VAL A 91 -5.59 -5.84 -0.45
N TRP A 92 -5.02 -5.04 -1.34
CA TRP A 92 -4.30 -5.48 -2.51
C TRP A 92 -2.85 -5.05 -2.39
N ILE A 93 -1.91 -5.97 -2.64
CA ILE A 93 -0.49 -5.68 -2.75
C ILE A 93 -0.08 -5.99 -4.18
N MET A 94 0.49 -5.00 -4.84
CA MET A 94 0.80 -5.03 -6.27
C MET A 94 2.29 -4.83 -6.44
N VAL A 95 2.94 -5.74 -7.14
CA VAL A 95 4.39 -5.69 -7.40
C VAL A 95 4.60 -5.36 -8.86
N GLY A 96 5.40 -4.32 -9.13
CA GLY A 96 5.78 -3.91 -10.47
C GLY A 96 6.66 -4.95 -11.19
N THR A 97 6.79 -4.84 -12.50
CA THR A 97 7.82 -5.58 -13.26
C THR A 97 9.21 -5.01 -13.05
N GLU A 98 9.30 -3.70 -12.76
CA GLU A 98 10.53 -3.09 -12.29
C GLU A 98 10.79 -3.51 -10.84
N PRO A 99 11.99 -4.01 -10.52
CA PRO A 99 12.33 -4.44 -9.17
C PRO A 99 12.01 -3.36 -8.13
N GLY A 100 11.28 -3.78 -7.09
CA GLY A 100 11.11 -2.99 -5.87
C GLY A 100 10.05 -1.88 -5.87
N VAL A 101 9.30 -1.72 -6.96
CA VAL A 101 8.08 -0.90 -6.91
C VAL A 101 6.92 -1.73 -6.36
N VAL A 102 6.36 -1.29 -5.24
CA VAL A 102 5.24 -1.95 -4.56
C VAL A 102 4.11 -0.94 -4.36
N GLY A 103 2.92 -1.27 -4.85
CA GLY A 103 1.69 -0.58 -4.50
C GLY A 103 0.94 -1.34 -3.41
N VAL A 104 0.28 -0.61 -2.52
CA VAL A 104 -0.74 -1.16 -1.61
C VAL A 104 -2.03 -0.39 -1.85
N ALA A 105 -3.13 -1.11 -2.03
CA ALA A 105 -4.45 -0.53 -2.08
C ALA A 105 -5.33 -1.17 -1.01
N ALA A 106 -6.26 -0.42 -0.45
CA ALA A 106 -7.09 -0.87 0.65
C ALA A 106 -8.49 -0.27 0.57
N GLY A 107 -9.48 -1.00 1.11
CA GLY A 107 -10.84 -0.51 1.20
C GLY A 107 -11.45 -0.17 -0.17
N ALA A 108 -12.12 0.96 -0.25
CA ALA A 108 -12.81 1.41 -1.45
C ALA A 108 -11.89 2.14 -2.44
N PHE A 109 -10.91 2.91 -1.95
CA PHE A 109 -10.04 3.75 -2.80
C PHE A 109 -8.68 4.12 -2.19
N SER A 110 -8.38 3.72 -0.97
CA SER A 110 -7.10 4.04 -0.33
C SER A 110 -5.94 3.41 -1.08
N SER A 111 -4.86 4.17 -1.29
CA SER A 111 -3.69 3.71 -2.05
C SER A 111 -2.38 4.28 -1.50
N PHE A 112 -1.35 3.47 -1.51
CA PHE A 112 0.01 3.76 -1.04
C PHE A 112 0.99 3.25 -2.10
N ALA A 113 2.00 4.03 -2.42
CA ALA A 113 3.02 3.67 -3.41
C ALA A 113 4.41 3.71 -2.76
N PHE A 114 5.23 2.73 -3.12
CA PHE A 114 6.58 2.54 -2.64
C PHE A 114 7.51 2.29 -3.83
N PRO A 115 8.66 2.98 -3.96
CA PRO A 115 9.17 4.04 -3.06
C PRO A 115 8.32 5.32 -3.05
N PHE A 116 8.55 6.22 -2.09
CA PHE A 116 7.80 7.49 -2.02
C PHE A 116 8.25 8.49 -3.07
N CYS A 117 9.56 8.52 -3.39
CA CYS A 117 10.09 9.17 -4.58
C CYS A 117 10.91 8.18 -5.39
N SER A 118 10.67 8.11 -6.70
CA SER A 118 11.56 7.38 -7.62
C SER A 118 12.76 8.20 -8.09
N CYS A 119 12.87 9.46 -7.68
CA CYS A 119 13.93 10.38 -8.07
C CYS A 119 15.27 10.04 -7.40
N GLN A 120 16.39 10.06 -8.15
CA GLN A 120 17.73 9.84 -7.57
C GLN A 120 18.09 10.88 -6.51
N LEU A 121 17.54 12.08 -6.61
CA LEU A 121 17.82 13.18 -5.68
C LEU A 121 17.28 12.95 -4.27
N CYS A 122 16.25 12.11 -4.09
CA CYS A 122 15.71 11.83 -2.75
C CYS A 122 16.53 10.81 -1.98
N ASP A 123 17.44 10.08 -2.66
CA ASP A 123 18.36 9.12 -2.05
C ASP A 123 17.70 8.19 -1.00
N GLU A 124 16.49 7.70 -1.30
CA GLU A 124 15.68 6.96 -0.35
C GLU A 124 16.21 5.52 -0.18
N PRO A 125 16.74 5.15 1.00
CA PRO A 125 17.29 3.80 1.17
C PRO A 125 16.15 2.79 1.22
N TRP A 126 16.36 1.59 0.64
CA TRP A 126 15.34 0.55 0.58
C TRP A 126 14.81 0.16 1.96
N GLN A 127 15.62 0.28 3.03
CA GLN A 127 15.21 0.03 4.40
C GLN A 127 14.09 0.98 4.84
N HIS A 128 14.17 2.26 4.45
CA HIS A 128 13.15 3.25 4.78
C HIS A 128 11.84 2.94 4.05
N VAL A 129 11.93 2.58 2.76
CA VAL A 129 10.79 2.11 1.96
C VAL A 129 10.15 0.88 2.60
N ALA A 130 10.97 -0.10 3.00
CA ALA A 130 10.51 -1.32 3.67
C ALA A 130 9.86 -1.03 5.02
N ASP A 131 10.43 -0.15 5.84
CA ASP A 131 9.81 0.26 7.11
C ASP A 131 8.44 0.89 6.87
N GLY A 132 8.31 1.74 5.84
CA GLY A 132 7.04 2.36 5.48
C GLY A 132 5.99 1.35 5.01
N LEU A 133 6.40 0.39 4.19
CA LEU A 133 5.54 -0.70 3.71
C LEU A 133 5.04 -1.57 4.88
N GLU A 134 5.94 -1.96 5.77
CA GLU A 134 5.61 -2.73 6.98
C GLU A 134 4.64 -1.98 7.88
N GLU A 135 4.90 -0.70 8.11
CA GLU A 135 4.03 0.14 8.91
C GLU A 135 2.61 0.23 8.34
N VAL A 136 2.47 0.45 7.03
CA VAL A 136 1.17 0.53 6.35
C VAL A 136 0.44 -0.81 6.42
N VAL A 137 1.07 -1.92 6.03
CA VAL A 137 0.41 -3.23 5.99
C VAL A 137 0.02 -3.68 7.40
N LEU A 138 0.88 -3.49 8.39
CA LEU A 138 0.57 -3.88 9.77
C LEU A 138 -0.47 -2.94 10.42
N ALA A 139 -0.52 -1.65 10.05
CA ALA A 139 -1.59 -0.76 10.48
C ALA A 139 -2.94 -1.15 9.87
N LEU A 140 -2.99 -1.47 8.58
CA LEU A 140 -4.19 -1.99 7.92
C LEU A 140 -4.67 -3.29 8.58
N ALA A 141 -3.74 -4.21 8.87
CA ALA A 141 -4.07 -5.47 9.53
C ALA A 141 -4.67 -5.27 10.94
N ARG A 142 -4.17 -4.31 11.72
CA ARG A 142 -4.63 -4.07 13.11
C ARG A 142 -5.87 -3.19 13.20
N ASP A 143 -5.92 -2.14 12.38
CA ASP A 143 -6.81 -0.99 12.59
C ASP A 143 -7.66 -0.64 11.37
N GLY A 144 -7.35 -1.27 10.23
CA GLY A 144 -7.93 -0.95 8.95
C GLY A 144 -7.61 0.47 8.50
N VAL A 145 -8.54 1.07 7.77
CA VAL A 145 -8.38 2.41 7.19
C VAL A 145 -9.69 3.18 7.31
N ARG A 146 -9.57 4.47 7.62
CA ARG A 146 -10.71 5.39 7.55
C ARG A 146 -10.76 5.99 6.16
N GLU A 147 -11.93 5.95 5.54
CA GLU A 147 -12.21 6.55 4.24
C GLU A 147 -13.42 7.49 4.33
N THR A 148 -13.37 8.62 3.64
CA THR A 148 -14.50 9.54 3.53
C THR A 148 -14.67 10.01 2.09
N VAL A 149 -15.93 10.18 1.69
CA VAL A 149 -16.30 10.77 0.40
C VAL A 149 -17.08 12.05 0.68
N GLU A 150 -16.52 13.18 0.28
CA GLU A 150 -17.24 14.45 0.24
C GLU A 150 -17.85 14.63 -1.15
N ALA A 151 -19.18 14.62 -1.24
CA ALA A 151 -19.88 14.82 -2.50
C ALA A 151 -19.86 16.30 -2.94
N GLY A 152 -19.99 16.53 -4.25
CA GLY A 152 -20.23 17.87 -4.83
C GLY A 152 -19.17 18.33 -5.83
N ARG A 153 -19.34 19.55 -6.38
CA ARG A 153 -18.46 20.09 -7.45
C ARG A 153 -17.00 20.29 -7.03
N ARG A 154 -16.74 20.38 -5.73
CA ARG A 154 -15.39 20.46 -5.12
C ARG A 154 -15.12 19.28 -4.18
N GLY A 155 -15.91 18.22 -4.31
CA GLY A 155 -15.82 17.04 -3.46
C GLY A 155 -14.43 16.41 -3.49
N GLN A 156 -14.03 15.85 -2.36
CA GLN A 156 -12.75 15.16 -2.16
C GLN A 156 -13.04 13.76 -1.64
N VAL A 157 -12.13 12.84 -1.90
CA VAL A 157 -12.02 11.62 -1.11
C VAL A 157 -10.80 11.72 -0.22
N GLU A 158 -10.93 11.26 1.01
CA GLU A 158 -9.86 11.27 1.99
C GLU A 158 -9.70 9.90 2.61
N TRP A 159 -8.47 9.56 2.97
CA TRP A 159 -8.17 8.38 3.74
C TRP A 159 -7.10 8.66 4.78
N SER A 160 -7.12 7.89 5.88
CA SER A 160 -6.09 7.95 6.92
C SER A 160 -5.91 6.62 7.66
N LEU A 161 -4.67 6.32 8.03
CA LEU A 161 -4.35 5.26 8.98
C LEU A 161 -4.32 5.82 10.40
N SER A 162 -4.36 4.93 11.38
CA SER A 162 -4.35 5.27 12.81
C SER A 162 -3.23 4.50 13.51
N ARG A 163 -2.72 5.04 14.63
CA ARG A 163 -1.68 4.41 15.45
C ARG A 163 -0.40 4.02 14.67
N THR A 164 -0.03 4.87 13.72
CA THR A 164 1.20 4.81 12.94
C THR A 164 2.24 5.79 13.50
N ARG A 165 3.54 5.50 13.31
CA ARG A 165 4.64 6.43 13.65
C ARG A 165 4.62 7.63 12.70
N HIS A 166 4.26 7.41 11.44
CA HIS A 166 4.09 8.45 10.43
C HIS A 166 2.62 8.79 10.19
N ALA A 167 2.34 10.04 9.82
CA ALA A 167 0.98 10.49 9.50
C ALA A 167 0.59 10.05 8.08
N TRP A 168 0.12 8.82 7.96
CA TRP A 168 -0.37 8.27 6.69
C TRP A 168 -1.79 8.75 6.41
N SER A 169 -1.90 9.67 5.46
CA SER A 169 -3.18 10.16 4.97
C SER A 169 -3.06 10.62 3.52
N GLY A 170 -4.18 10.65 2.83
CA GLY A 170 -4.25 11.14 1.45
C GLY A 170 -5.57 11.81 1.19
N ARG A 171 -5.54 12.79 0.28
CA ARG A 171 -6.72 13.51 -0.17
C ARG A 171 -6.65 13.74 -1.67
N THR A 172 -7.72 13.35 -2.37
CA THR A 172 -7.79 13.45 -3.82
C THR A 172 -9.11 14.09 -4.24
N PRO A 173 -9.09 15.06 -5.18
CA PRO A 173 -10.33 15.61 -5.73
C PRO A 173 -11.14 14.53 -6.46
N THR A 174 -12.46 14.55 -6.29
CA THR A 174 -13.39 13.68 -7.05
C THR A 174 -13.53 14.09 -8.53
N ARG A 175 -12.87 15.17 -8.95
CA ARG A 175 -12.88 15.64 -10.34
C ARG A 175 -12.25 14.58 -11.25
N GLY A 176 -13.03 14.09 -12.22
CA GLY A 176 -12.60 13.06 -13.16
C GLY A 176 -12.98 11.64 -12.73
N VAL A 177 -13.43 11.45 -11.49
CA VAL A 177 -14.01 10.18 -11.04
C VAL A 177 -15.40 10.01 -11.64
N ARG A 178 -15.71 8.81 -12.14
CA ARG A 178 -17.01 8.52 -12.74
C ARG A 178 -18.09 8.53 -11.65
N ARG A 179 -19.28 9.07 -11.95
CA ARG A 179 -20.41 9.10 -10.99
C ARG A 179 -20.78 7.72 -10.43
N ALA A 180 -20.69 6.67 -11.26
CA ALA A 180 -20.97 5.31 -10.82
C ALA A 180 -19.92 4.80 -9.83
N GLU A 181 -18.68 5.27 -9.94
CA GLU A 181 -17.60 4.91 -9.03
C GLU A 181 -17.73 5.64 -7.69
N LEU A 182 -18.03 6.93 -7.71
CA LEU A 182 -18.36 7.68 -6.48
C LEU A 182 -19.50 7.03 -5.70
N ARG A 183 -20.60 6.64 -6.39
CA ARG A 183 -21.71 5.92 -5.74
C ARG A 183 -21.26 4.60 -5.13
N ARG A 184 -20.43 3.82 -5.82
CA ARG A 184 -19.89 2.57 -5.25
C ARG A 184 -19.07 2.80 -3.98
N TRP A 185 -18.30 3.88 -3.93
CA TRP A 185 -17.57 4.26 -2.72
C TRP A 185 -18.53 4.70 -1.61
N GLU A 186 -19.50 5.56 -1.90
CA GLU A 186 -20.53 5.98 -0.94
C GLU A 186 -21.31 4.78 -0.38
N ASP A 187 -21.76 3.87 -1.24
CA ASP A 187 -22.48 2.64 -0.86
C ASP A 187 -21.62 1.72 0.01
N ALA A 188 -20.33 1.56 -0.33
CA ALA A 188 -19.40 0.75 0.45
C ALA A 188 -19.17 1.31 1.86
N LEU A 189 -19.13 2.65 2.00
CA LEU A 189 -18.89 3.32 3.27
C LEU A 189 -20.16 3.51 4.12
N ALA A 190 -21.35 3.49 3.51
CA ALA A 190 -22.62 3.75 4.21
C ALA A 190 -22.90 2.78 5.37
N GLY A 191 -22.37 1.56 5.30
CA GLY A 191 -22.51 0.54 6.36
C GLY A 191 -21.43 0.58 7.45
N LEU A 192 -20.44 1.46 7.34
CA LEU A 192 -19.27 1.48 8.22
C LEU A 192 -19.37 2.58 9.28
N PRO A 193 -19.07 2.28 10.56
CA PRO A 193 -18.94 3.30 11.59
C PRO A 193 -17.92 4.36 11.19
N ASP A 194 -18.39 5.59 10.98
CA ASP A 194 -17.61 6.74 10.51
C ASP A 194 -16.77 6.47 9.23
N GLY A 195 -17.23 5.62 8.32
CA GLY A 195 -16.50 5.28 7.10
C GLY A 195 -15.19 4.50 7.34
N ARG A 196 -15.07 3.83 8.49
CA ARG A 196 -13.88 3.05 8.85
C ARG A 196 -14.05 1.57 8.54
N TRP A 197 -13.17 1.05 7.71
CA TRP A 197 -12.93 -0.38 7.63
C TRP A 197 -12.16 -0.82 8.87
N ALA A 198 -12.60 -1.91 9.50
CA ALA A 198 -11.88 -2.51 10.61
C ALA A 198 -10.60 -3.23 10.13
N GLY A 199 -9.64 -3.39 11.04
CA GLY A 199 -8.54 -4.34 10.86
C GLY A 199 -9.06 -5.78 10.92
N TRP A 200 -8.20 -6.72 10.57
CA TRP A 200 -8.57 -8.13 10.50
C TRP A 200 -8.68 -8.77 11.88
N THR A 201 -9.65 -9.66 12.02
CA THR A 201 -9.76 -10.52 13.19
C THR A 201 -8.55 -11.46 13.27
N PRO A 202 -7.83 -11.52 14.40
CA PRO A 202 -6.74 -12.48 14.58
C PRO A 202 -7.25 -13.93 14.53
N ARG A 203 -6.46 -14.83 13.95
CA ARG A 203 -6.75 -16.27 14.04
C ARG A 203 -6.62 -16.73 15.48
N ARG A 204 -7.49 -17.67 15.85
CA ARG A 204 -7.30 -18.46 17.07
C ARG A 204 -6.17 -19.45 16.80
N HIS A 205 -5.10 -19.32 17.56
CA HIS A 205 -4.10 -20.37 17.66
C HIS A 205 -4.54 -21.26 18.83
N ASP A 206 -5.18 -22.38 18.50
CA ASP A 206 -5.42 -23.43 19.51
C ASP A 206 -4.04 -24.01 19.86
N GLY A 207 -3.63 -23.84 21.12
CA GLY A 207 -2.33 -24.24 21.65
C GLY A 207 -2.19 -25.73 21.87
#